data_AF-A0A933DK48-F1
#
_entry.id   AF-A0A933DK48-F1
#
_cell.length_a   1.000
_cell.length_b   1.000
_cell.length_c   1.000
_cell.angle_alpha   90.00
_cell.angle_beta   90.00
_cell.angle_gamma   90.00
#
_symmetry.space_group_name_H-M   'P 1'
#
loop_
_entity.id
_entity.type
_entity.pdbx_description
1 polymer ?
#
loop_
_entity_poly.entity_id
_entity_poly.type
_entity_poly.pdbx_seq_one_letter_code
_entity_poly.pdbx_strand_id
1 'polypeptide(L)'
;MDETSLCPACHVAVRPTDYFCFNCGKNLLAVPPGTTPVDQIKLYLGSIFLAPMGIVWGLRYLRVENDKSKIVGVVAMVLTAITIIIAVQYTVALVNILNSQVGKQFQGIEGF
;
A
#
# COMPACT_ATOMS: atom_id res chain seq x y z
N MET A 1 -1.14 6.99 38.12
CA MET A 1 -0.37 8.22 37.90
C MET A 1 -0.82 8.82 36.58
N ASP A 2 -1.05 10.12 36.52
CA ASP A 2 -1.51 10.83 35.31
C ASP A 2 -0.30 11.04 34.39
N GLU A 3 -0.16 10.23 33.33
CA GLU A 3 0.88 10.40 32.32
C GLU A 3 0.58 11.63 31.46
N THR A 4 1.06 12.78 31.92
CA THR A 4 0.96 14.05 31.21
C THR A 4 2.05 14.12 30.15
N SER A 5 1.68 14.31 28.89
CA SER A 5 2.65 14.47 27.79
C SER A 5 2.78 15.95 27.40
N LEU A 6 3.91 16.36 26.83
CA LEU A 6 4.16 17.74 26.41
C LEU A 6 3.80 17.93 24.94
N CYS A 7 3.12 19.03 24.62
CA CYS A 7 2.82 19.37 23.23
C CYS A 7 4.11 19.68 22.45
N PRO A 8 4.37 19.06 21.28
CA PRO A 8 5.60 19.25 20.51
C PRO A 8 5.66 20.57 19.72
N ALA A 9 4.85 21.57 20.04
CA ALA A 9 4.95 22.91 19.45
C ALA A 9 5.00 23.99 20.51
N CYS A 10 4.04 24.00 21.43
CA CYS A 10 3.98 25.00 22.49
C CYS A 10 4.47 24.49 23.85
N HIS A 11 4.87 23.21 23.95
CA HIS A 11 5.43 22.59 25.15
C HIS A 11 4.53 22.66 26.40
N VAL A 12 3.22 22.87 26.20
CA VAL A 12 2.24 22.83 27.28
C VAL A 12 1.93 21.37 27.65
N ALA A 13 1.63 21.11 28.92
CA ALA A 13 1.14 19.82 29.37
C ALA A 13 -0.23 19.54 28.72
N VAL A 14 -0.35 18.40 28.05
CA VAL A 14 -1.57 17.92 27.38
C VAL A 14 -1.86 16.49 27.83
N ARG A 15 -3.13 16.09 27.79
CA ARG A 15 -3.49 14.70 28.07
C ARG A 15 -3.17 13.87 26.83
N PRO A 16 -2.68 12.63 26.98
CA PRO A 16 -2.38 11.76 25.83
C PRO A 16 -3.63 11.39 25.02
N THR A 17 -4.82 11.59 25.58
CA THR A 17 -6.11 11.41 24.90
C THR A 17 -6.58 12.63 24.11
N ASP A 18 -5.91 13.77 24.20
CA ASP A 18 -6.32 15.01 23.52
C ASP A 18 -5.97 14.94 22.03
N TYR A 19 -6.96 15.06 21.15
CA TYR A 19 -6.74 15.10 19.68
C TYR A 19 -6.05 16.38 19.23
N PHE A 20 -6.34 17.49 19.88
CA PHE A 20 -5.77 18.79 19.59
C PHE A 20 -5.27 19.43 20.88
N CYS A 21 -4.15 20.15 20.79
CA CYS A 21 -3.68 20.95 21.90
C CYS A 21 -4.65 22.10 22.17
N PHE A 22 -5.15 22.22 23.40
CA PHE A 22 -6.06 23.30 23.82
C PHE A 22 -5.45 24.71 23.73
N ASN A 23 -4.11 24.81 23.77
CA ASN A 23 -3.42 26.10 23.74
C ASN A 23 -3.08 26.57 22.31
N CYS A 24 -2.52 25.67 21.48
CA CYS A 24 -2.00 26.04 20.15
C CYS A 24 -2.79 25.44 18.97
N GLY A 25 -3.78 24.58 19.23
CA GLY A 25 -4.55 23.91 18.18
C GLY A 25 -3.79 22.86 17.38
N LYS A 26 -2.52 22.55 17.72
CA LYS A 26 -1.75 21.51 17.02
C LYS A 26 -2.40 20.15 17.22
N ASN A 27 -2.57 19.41 16.11
CA ASN A 27 -3.05 18.04 16.14
C ASN A 27 -1.99 17.13 16.80
N LEU A 28 -2.36 16.45 17.88
CA LEU A 28 -1.50 15.60 18.70
C LEU A 28 -1.64 14.11 18.33
N LEU A 29 -2.79 13.72 17.80
CA LEU A 29 -3.09 12.33 17.42
C LEU A 29 -3.14 12.21 15.90
N ALA A 30 -2.32 11.32 15.34
CA ALA A 30 -2.43 11.01 13.92
C ALA A 30 -3.85 10.50 13.61
N VAL A 31 -4.53 11.12 12.64
CA VAL A 31 -5.86 10.69 12.20
C VAL A 31 -5.76 9.21 11.81
N PRO A 32 -6.52 8.30 12.45
CA PRO A 32 -6.50 6.91 12.06
C PRO A 32 -6.93 6.81 10.60
N PRO A 33 -6.28 5.95 9.81
CA PRO A 33 -6.67 5.78 8.41
C PRO A 33 -8.13 5.34 8.36
N GLY A 34 -8.93 6.07 7.58
CA GLY A 34 -10.38 5.86 7.52
C GLY A 34 -10.68 4.48 6.97
N THR A 35 -11.36 3.63 7.75
CA THR A 35 -11.79 2.28 7.33
C THR A 35 -13.13 2.31 6.59
N THR A 36 -13.48 3.43 5.97
CA THR A 36 -14.75 3.53 5.26
C THR A 36 -14.71 2.70 3.97
N PRO A 37 -15.86 2.22 3.45
CA PRO A 37 -15.90 1.45 2.22
C PRO A 37 -15.28 2.19 1.02
N VAL A 38 -15.43 3.52 1.00
CA VAL A 38 -14.88 4.40 -0.04
C VAL A 38 -13.35 4.45 0.05
N ASP A 39 -12.80 4.51 1.26
CA ASP A 39 -11.35 4.53 1.48
C ASP A 39 -10.71 3.18 1.15
N GLN A 40 -11.38 2.07 1.46
CA GLN A 40 -10.95 0.73 1.07
C GLN A 40 -10.91 0.55 -0.45
N ILE A 41 -11.95 0.99 -1.17
CA ILE A 41 -12.00 0.89 -2.63
C ILE A 41 -10.85 1.67 -3.28
N LYS A 42 -10.58 2.89 -2.81
CA LYS A 42 -9.46 3.70 -3.31
C LYS A 42 -8.11 3.03 -3.03
N LEU A 43 -7.93 2.47 -1.84
CA LEU A 43 -6.72 1.76 -1.46
C LEU A 43 -6.49 0.53 -2.36
N TYR A 44 -7.53 -0.27 -2.58
CA TYR A 44 -7.45 -1.47 -3.41
C TYR A 44 -7.21 -1.13 -4.88
N LEU A 45 -7.94 -0.16 -5.44
CA LEU A 45 -7.70 0.32 -6.80
C LEU A 45 -6.29 0.88 -6.97
N GLY A 46 -5.81 1.67 -6.01
CA GLY A 46 -4.44 2.18 -6.01
C GLY A 46 -3.38 1.07 -5.92
N SER A 47 -3.62 0.03 -5.13
CA SER A 47 -2.70 -1.11 -4.97
C SER A 47 -2.59 -2.00 -6.20
N ILE A 48 -3.66 -2.10 -7.00
CA ILE A 48 -3.67 -2.85 -8.27
C ILE A 48 -2.96 -2.06 -9.37
N PHE A 49 -3.25 -0.76 -9.48
CA PHE A 49 -2.79 0.07 -10.59
C PHE A 49 -1.36 0.61 -10.42
N LEU A 50 -0.89 0.77 -9.17
CA LEU A 50 0.47 1.15 -8.83
C LEU A 50 1.15 0.03 -8.04
N ALA A 51 1.52 -1.05 -8.73
CA ALA A 51 2.26 -2.18 -8.16
C ALA A 51 3.75 -1.82 -7.89
N PRO A 52 4.01 -0.82 -7.05
CA PRO A 52 4.80 -1.03 -5.81
C PRO A 52 4.25 -0.24 -4.59
N MET A 53 3.23 0.61 -4.77
CA MET A 53 2.71 1.54 -3.75
C MET A 53 1.70 0.90 -2.79
N GLY A 54 1.12 -0.26 -3.13
CA GLY A 54 0.30 -1.04 -2.21
C GLY A 54 1.04 -1.41 -0.91
N ILE A 55 2.35 -1.62 -0.99
CA ILE A 55 3.21 -1.92 0.16
C ILE A 55 3.44 -0.66 1.02
N VAL A 56 3.71 0.48 0.39
CA VAL A 56 3.95 1.76 1.09
C VAL A 56 2.70 2.23 1.85
N TRP A 57 1.53 2.13 1.22
CA TRP A 57 0.27 2.52 1.83
C TRP A 57 -0.24 1.47 2.82
N GLY A 58 -0.03 0.18 2.54
CA GLY A 58 -0.34 -0.93 3.45
C GLY A 58 0.47 -0.89 4.76
N LEU A 59 1.76 -0.53 4.70
CA LEU A 59 2.60 -0.33 5.89
C LEU A 59 2.05 0.76 6.81
N ARG A 60 1.43 1.81 6.26
CA ARG A 60 0.80 2.88 7.04
C ARG A 60 -0.46 2.39 7.76
N TYR A 61 -1.18 1.44 7.16
CA TYR A 61 -2.37 0.80 7.71
C TYR A 61 -2.05 -0.27 8.78
N LEU A 62 -0.92 -0.97 8.64
CA LEU A 62 -0.41 -1.97 9.60
C LEU A 62 0.16 -1.35 10.89
N ARG A 63 0.58 -0.08 10.83
CA ARG A 63 1.17 0.64 11.99
C ARG A 63 0.15 1.04 13.06
N VAL A 64 -1.14 0.92 12.78
CA VAL A 64 -2.23 1.33 13.69
C VAL A 64 -2.68 0.12 14.53
N GLU A 65 -2.91 0.31 15.83
CA GLU A 65 -3.25 -0.78 16.77
C GLU A 65 -4.57 -1.48 16.45
N ASN A 66 -5.50 -0.81 15.77
CA ASN A 66 -6.83 -1.32 15.42
C ASN A 66 -6.81 -2.56 14.50
N ASP A 67 -7.46 -3.63 14.95
CA ASP A 67 -7.53 -4.93 14.24
C ASP A 67 -8.11 -4.82 12.82
N LYS A 68 -9.13 -3.97 12.63
CA LYS A 68 -9.75 -3.75 11.31
C LYS A 68 -8.80 -3.11 10.30
N SER A 69 -7.94 -2.19 10.75
CA SER A 69 -6.94 -1.55 9.88
C SER A 69 -5.84 -2.53 9.49
N LYS A 70 -5.38 -3.38 10.42
CA LYS A 70 -4.36 -4.40 10.12
C LYS A 70 -4.82 -5.37 9.04
N ILE A 71 -6.08 -5.84 9.11
CA ILE A 71 -6.64 -6.76 8.10
C ILE A 71 -6.63 -6.11 6.71
N VAL A 72 -7.06 -4.86 6.59
CA VAL A 72 -7.07 -4.13 5.31
C VAL A 72 -5.66 -4.01 4.73
N GLY A 73 -4.65 -3.76 5.57
CA GLY A 73 -3.25 -3.71 5.16
C GLY A 73 -2.73 -5.06 4.65
N VAL A 74 -3.03 -6.16 5.36
CA VAL A 74 -2.64 -7.52 4.94
C VAL A 74 -3.33 -7.91 3.62
N VAL A 75 -4.63 -7.66 3.50
CA VAL A 75 -5.41 -7.95 2.29
C VAL A 75 -4.81 -7.21 1.08
N ALA A 76 -4.47 -5.93 1.23
CA ALA A 76 -3.84 -5.15 0.16
C ALA A 76 -2.49 -5.76 -0.28
N MET A 77 -1.63 -6.17 0.67
CA MET A 77 -0.36 -6.81 0.33
C MET A 77 -0.51 -8.14 -0.39
N VAL A 78 -1.45 -8.98 0.06
CA VAL A 78 -1.76 -10.26 -0.60
C VAL A 78 -2.27 -10.03 -2.02
N LEU A 79 -3.16 -9.05 -2.20
CA LEU A 79 -3.69 -8.69 -3.50
C LEU A 79 -2.57 -8.27 -4.47
N THR A 80 -1.64 -7.43 -4.00
CA THR A 80 -0.46 -7.02 -4.79
C THR A 80 0.42 -8.22 -5.16
N ALA A 81 0.66 -9.15 -4.24
CA ALA A 81 1.45 -10.36 -4.52
C ALA A 81 0.79 -11.22 -5.63
N ILE A 82 -0.53 -11.40 -5.57
CA ILE A 82 -1.29 -12.13 -6.59
C ILE A 82 -1.18 -11.44 -7.95
N THR A 83 -1.34 -10.11 -8.01
CA THR A 83 -1.21 -9.34 -9.26
C THR A 83 0.18 -9.50 -9.88
N ILE A 84 1.25 -9.48 -9.08
CA ILE A 84 2.62 -9.68 -9.55
C ILE A 84 2.81 -11.08 -10.12
N ILE A 85 2.34 -12.12 -9.43
CA ILE A 85 2.45 -13.51 -9.91
C ILE A 85 1.75 -13.66 -11.25
N ILE A 86 0.52 -13.16 -11.37
CA ILE A 86 -0.25 -13.23 -12.61
C ILE A 86 0.49 -12.49 -13.73
N ALA A 87 0.96 -11.28 -13.49
CA ALA A 87 1.70 -10.49 -14.48
C ALA A 87 2.93 -11.25 -15.02
N VAL A 88 3.72 -11.86 -14.13
CA VAL A 88 4.89 -12.66 -14.52
C VAL A 88 4.52 -13.84 -15.41
N GLN A 89 3.46 -14.58 -15.08
CA GLN A 89 3.04 -15.73 -15.88
C GLN A 89 2.66 -15.32 -17.31
N TYR A 90 1.91 -14.22 -17.44
CA TYR A 90 1.54 -13.69 -18.76
C TYR A 90 2.75 -13.19 -19.54
N THR A 91 3.69 -12.50 -18.88
CA THR A 91 4.92 -12.03 -19.55
C THR A 91 5.77 -13.20 -20.06
N VAL A 92 5.97 -14.24 -19.25
CA VAL A 92 6.74 -15.43 -19.67
C VAL A 92 6.04 -16.16 -20.81
N ALA A 93 4.72 -16.32 -20.74
CA ALA A 93 3.94 -16.94 -21.82
C ALA A 93 4.08 -16.16 -23.14
N LEU A 94 4.02 -14.84 -23.09
CA LEU A 94 4.18 -13.97 -24.25
C LEU A 94 5.59 -14.08 -24.86
N VAL A 95 6.64 -14.05 -24.02
CA VAL A 95 8.03 -14.19 -24.48
C VAL A 95 8.27 -15.54 -25.14
N ASN A 96 7.73 -16.62 -24.58
CA ASN A 96 7.86 -17.96 -25.15
C ASN A 96 7.19 -18.07 -26.53
N ILE A 97 6.03 -17.43 -26.71
CA ILE A 97 5.34 -17.36 -28.00
C ILE A 97 6.22 -16.64 -29.03
N LEU A 98 6.76 -15.47 -28.69
CA LEU A 98 7.61 -14.69 -29.59
C LEU A 98 8.90 -15.42 -29.95
N ASN A 99 9.59 -16.05 -28.98
CA ASN A 99 10.83 -16.79 -29.22
C ASN A 99 10.60 -17.94 -30.22
N SER A 100 9.47 -18.65 -30.08
CA SER A 100 9.11 -19.76 -30.97
C SER A 100 8.77 -19.32 -32.41
N GLN A 101 8.27 -18.10 -32.60
CA GLN A 101 7.96 -17.55 -33.93
C GLN A 101 9.21 -17.00 -34.61
N VAL A 102 10.02 -16.25 -33.86
CA VAL A 102 11.25 -15.62 -34.35
C VAL A 102 12.27 -16.68 -34.78
N GLY A 103 12.45 -17.76 -34.01
CA GLY A 103 13.37 -18.85 -34.39
C GLY A 103 12.99 -19.54 -35.71
N LYS A 104 11.68 -19.66 -36.00
CA LYS A 104 11.19 -20.22 -37.27
C LYS A 104 11.32 -19.23 -38.44
N GLN A 105 11.22 -17.94 -38.15
CA GLN A 105 11.37 -16.89 -39.16
C GLN A 105 12.84 -16.77 -39.62
N PHE A 106 13.82 -16.91 -38.73
CA PHE A 106 15.25 -16.88 -39.10
C PHE A 106 15.68 -18.07 -39.98
N GLN A 107 15.18 -19.29 -39.72
CA GLN A 107 15.50 -20.47 -40.55
C GLN A 107 14.95 -20.36 -41.99
N GLY A 108 13.92 -19.54 -42.23
CA GLY A 108 13.39 -19.30 -43.58
C GLY A 108 14.18 -18.28 -44.40
N ILE A 109 15.05 -17.48 -43.78
CA ILE A 109 15.78 -16.39 -44.43
C ILE A 109 17.22 -16.82 -44.79
N GLU A 110 17.81 -17.77 -44.07
CA GLU A 110 19.14 -18.33 -44.37
C GLU A 110 19.15 -19.36 -45.52
N GLY A 111 17.98 -19.62 -46.12
CA GLY A 111 17.80 -20.59 -47.21
C GLY A 111 17.68 -19.99 -48.63
N PHE A 112 18.00 -18.71 -48.83
CA PHE A 112 18.03 -18.03 -50.13
C PHE A 112 19.43 -17.57 -50.52
#